data_AF-A0A2N2QZ26-F1
#
_entry.id   AF-A0A2N2QZ26-F1
#
_cell.length_a   1.000
_cell.length_b   1.000
_cell.length_c   1.000
_cell.angle_alpha   90.00
_cell.angle_beta   90.00
_cell.angle_gamma   90.00
#
_symmetry.space_group_name_H-M   'P 1'
#
loop_
_entity.id
_entity.type
_entity.pdbx_description
1 polymer ?
#
loop_
_entity_poly.entity_id
_entity_poly.type
_entity_poly.pdbx_seq_one_letter_code
_entity_poly.pdbx_strand_id
1 'polypeptide(L)'
;MSKKRNRPIAEGSEWTVEAIEHYDAEIGRVAKAYGLDCYRHQLEIITAEQMMDAYAAIGMPVYYHHWSFGKHFLETENRYKRGQMGLAYEIVINSDPCIAYLMEENTLTMQALVIAHAAYGHNSFFKGNHLFKQWTSADAIIDYLVFARNYIAQCEERHGFAAVEQLVDACHAVSNLGVDRYKRSPHLSLDKETLRQKEREEYLQTQVNDLWRTLPRQDTAVAEQDELRFPREPEENLLYFIEKNAPLLEPWQREIIRIVRKIGQYFYPQRQTQVMNEGWACFWHYTLLNTLYDEGKLSDGFMMEFLQSHTNVVYQPPYTSKWYSGINPYALGFALWRDIRRICEAPDAEDREWFPDIAGSDWRETFDFAMRNFKDESFVAQYLSPRLMRE
;
A
#
# COMPACT_ATOMS: atom_id res chain seq x y z
N MET A 1 -2.35 -40.70 -26.83
CA MET A 1 -1.31 -39.68 -27.11
C MET A 1 -0.63 -39.33 -25.79
N SER A 2 0.62 -39.72 -25.62
CA SER A 2 1.40 -39.41 -24.41
C SER A 2 1.63 -37.89 -24.38
N LYS A 3 0.96 -37.16 -23.46
CA LYS A 3 1.32 -35.77 -23.16
C LYS A 3 2.78 -35.82 -22.71
N LYS A 4 3.70 -35.23 -23.48
CA LYS A 4 5.06 -34.95 -23.01
C LYS A 4 4.90 -34.23 -21.67
N ARG A 5 5.25 -34.88 -20.55
CA ARG A 5 5.44 -34.18 -19.28
C ARG A 5 6.52 -33.14 -19.55
N ASN A 6 6.13 -31.87 -19.58
CA ASN A 6 7.10 -30.78 -19.59
C ASN A 6 8.03 -30.98 -18.39
N ARG A 7 9.32 -30.68 -18.56
CA ARG A 7 10.23 -30.68 -17.43
C ARG A 7 9.85 -29.50 -16.52
N PRO A 8 9.86 -29.71 -15.18
CA PRO A 8 9.66 -28.61 -14.25
C PRO A 8 10.75 -27.55 -14.46
N ILE A 9 10.43 -26.29 -14.11
CA ILE A 9 11.33 -25.14 -14.29
C ILE A 9 12.65 -25.36 -13.55
N ALA A 10 12.58 -25.87 -12.32
CA ALA A 10 13.74 -26.25 -11.53
C ALA A 10 13.44 -27.49 -10.67
N GLU A 11 14.49 -28.22 -10.30
CA GLU A 11 14.46 -29.32 -9.35
C GLU A 11 15.28 -28.92 -8.11
N GLY A 12 14.65 -28.85 -6.92
CA GLY A 12 15.30 -28.51 -5.66
C GLY A 12 14.73 -27.26 -4.97
N SER A 13 15.17 -27.00 -3.74
CA SER A 13 14.77 -25.86 -2.90
C SER A 13 15.71 -24.65 -3.03
N GLU A 14 16.93 -24.85 -3.52
CA GLU A 14 17.93 -23.79 -3.71
C GLU A 14 17.55 -22.92 -4.90
N TRP A 15 17.74 -21.60 -4.76
CA TRP A 15 17.48 -20.65 -5.83
C TRP A 15 18.78 -20.21 -6.51
N THR A 16 18.69 -19.89 -7.80
CA THR A 16 19.72 -19.14 -8.54
C THR A 16 19.05 -17.96 -9.23
N VAL A 17 19.83 -16.97 -9.64
CA VAL A 17 19.30 -15.79 -10.36
C VAL A 17 18.58 -16.24 -11.64
N GLU A 18 19.15 -17.20 -12.37
CA GLU A 18 18.55 -17.74 -13.59
C GLU A 18 17.24 -18.47 -13.31
N ALA A 19 17.14 -19.18 -12.17
CA ALA A 19 15.89 -19.84 -11.78
C ALA A 19 14.80 -18.80 -11.45
N ILE A 20 15.15 -17.75 -10.71
CA ILE A 20 14.25 -16.64 -10.37
C ILE A 20 13.76 -15.95 -11.65
N GLU A 21 14.65 -15.61 -12.57
CA GLU A 21 14.30 -15.00 -13.87
C GLU A 21 13.39 -15.90 -14.71
N HIS A 22 13.64 -17.22 -14.70
CA HIS A 22 12.79 -18.18 -15.40
C HIS A 22 11.39 -18.24 -14.78
N TYR A 23 11.28 -18.30 -13.46
CA TYR A 23 9.99 -18.26 -12.77
C TYR A 23 9.25 -16.95 -13.05
N ASP A 24 9.92 -15.81 -12.97
CA ASP A 24 9.33 -14.52 -13.31
C ASP A 24 8.78 -14.50 -14.74
N ALA A 25 9.55 -14.97 -15.72
CA ALA A 25 9.12 -15.03 -17.11
C ALA A 25 7.89 -15.94 -17.33
N GLU A 26 7.86 -17.12 -16.72
CA GLU A 26 6.74 -18.06 -16.85
C GLU A 26 5.49 -17.58 -16.10
N ILE A 27 5.64 -17.03 -14.89
CA ILE A 27 4.56 -16.40 -14.14
C ILE A 27 4.00 -15.21 -14.94
N GLY A 28 4.87 -14.37 -15.50
CA GLY A 28 4.46 -13.24 -16.32
C GLY A 28 3.74 -13.63 -17.60
N ARG A 29 4.13 -14.73 -18.24
CA ARG A 29 3.41 -15.29 -19.38
C ARG A 29 1.98 -15.67 -18.99
N VAL A 30 1.81 -16.37 -17.87
CA VAL A 30 0.49 -16.79 -17.38
C VAL A 30 -0.34 -15.58 -16.94
N ALA A 31 0.26 -14.63 -16.20
CA ALA A 31 -0.39 -13.40 -15.78
C ALA A 31 -0.90 -12.59 -16.98
N LYS A 32 -0.10 -12.47 -18.04
CA LYS A 32 -0.51 -11.84 -19.29
C LYS A 32 -1.67 -12.58 -19.98
N ALA A 33 -1.69 -13.91 -19.93
CA ALA A 33 -2.80 -14.71 -20.48
C ALA A 33 -4.11 -14.53 -19.69
N TYR A 34 -4.03 -14.23 -18.40
CA TYR A 34 -5.17 -13.85 -17.57
C TYR A 34 -5.57 -12.37 -17.70
N GLY A 35 -4.73 -11.54 -18.33
CA GLY A 35 -5.01 -10.13 -18.56
C GLY A 35 -4.60 -9.20 -17.41
N LEU A 36 -3.70 -9.61 -16.53
CA LEU A 36 -3.19 -8.74 -15.47
C LEU A 36 -2.41 -7.58 -16.09
N ASP A 37 -2.79 -6.36 -15.71
CA ASP A 37 -2.09 -5.13 -16.08
C ASP A 37 -1.19 -4.69 -14.93
N CYS A 38 0.13 -4.90 -15.08
CA CYS A 38 1.14 -4.60 -14.07
C CYS A 38 2.05 -3.45 -14.54
N TYR A 39 2.66 -2.71 -13.59
CA TYR A 39 3.86 -1.92 -13.90
C TYR A 39 5.01 -2.86 -14.21
N ARG A 40 6.03 -2.36 -14.92
CA ARG A 40 7.29 -3.11 -15.02
C ARG A 40 7.84 -3.26 -13.61
N HIS A 41 8.17 -4.47 -13.18
CA HIS A 41 8.77 -4.68 -11.87
C HIS A 41 10.29 -4.92 -11.93
N GLN A 42 10.94 -4.66 -10.81
CA GLN A 42 12.33 -4.95 -10.51
C GLN A 42 12.36 -5.84 -9.27
N LEU A 43 12.99 -7.00 -9.40
CA LEU A 43 13.18 -7.94 -8.30
C LEU A 43 14.50 -7.61 -7.59
N GLU A 44 14.45 -7.39 -6.28
CA GLU A 44 15.64 -7.12 -5.46
C GLU A 44 15.77 -8.16 -4.36
N ILE A 45 16.90 -8.85 -4.31
CA ILE A 45 17.18 -9.84 -3.26
C ILE A 45 17.83 -9.11 -2.08
N ILE A 46 17.23 -9.25 -0.90
CA ILE A 46 17.64 -8.57 0.33
C ILE A 46 17.82 -9.55 1.48
N THR A 47 18.66 -9.18 2.44
CA THR A 47 18.86 -9.93 3.68
C THR A 47 17.68 -9.75 4.64
N ALA A 48 17.52 -10.63 5.62
CA ALA A 48 16.52 -10.45 6.67
C ALA A 48 16.67 -9.11 7.45
N GLU A 49 17.89 -8.61 7.62
CA GLU A 49 18.16 -7.31 8.27
C GLU A 49 17.63 -6.15 7.42
N GLN A 50 17.95 -6.16 6.13
CA GLN A 50 17.45 -5.16 5.17
C GLN A 50 15.92 -5.18 5.08
N MET A 51 15.30 -6.36 5.20
CA MET A 51 13.85 -6.47 5.23
C MET A 51 13.24 -5.85 6.48
N MET A 52 13.85 -6.05 7.66
CA MET A 52 13.38 -5.42 8.90
C MET A 52 13.51 -3.89 8.83
N ASP A 53 14.61 -3.38 8.26
CA ASP A 53 14.81 -1.96 8.02
C ASP A 53 13.75 -1.39 7.08
N ALA A 54 13.47 -2.09 5.99
CA ALA A 54 12.41 -1.73 5.06
C ALA A 54 11.04 -1.69 5.76
N TYR A 55 10.69 -2.67 6.59
CA TYR A 55 9.43 -2.65 7.36
C TYR A 55 9.34 -1.45 8.31
N ALA A 56 10.43 -1.14 9.01
CA ALA A 56 10.49 0.01 9.91
C ALA A 56 10.24 1.33 9.18
N ALA A 57 10.69 1.42 7.92
CA ALA A 57 10.48 2.55 7.02
C ALA A 57 9.21 2.45 6.15
N ILE A 58 8.22 1.62 6.53
CA ILE A 58 6.94 1.45 5.82
C ILE A 58 7.15 0.95 4.37
N GLY A 59 8.16 0.11 4.18
CA GLY A 59 8.51 -0.52 2.90
C GLY A 59 9.26 0.38 1.93
N MET A 60 9.62 1.61 2.29
CA MET A 60 10.27 2.55 1.37
C MET A 60 11.80 2.47 1.41
N PRO A 61 12.50 2.60 0.26
CA PRO A 61 13.95 2.45 0.19
C PRO A 61 14.68 3.67 0.77
N VAL A 62 13.99 4.81 0.80
CA VAL A 62 14.49 6.06 1.37
C VAL A 62 13.39 6.69 2.20
N TYR A 63 13.73 7.05 3.44
CA TYR A 63 12.82 7.75 4.33
C TYR A 63 13.60 8.76 5.20
N TYR A 64 12.90 9.71 5.82
CA TYR A 64 13.52 10.59 6.81
C TYR A 64 13.67 9.89 8.16
N HIS A 65 14.55 10.42 9.01
CA HIS A 65 14.82 9.80 10.30
C HIS A 65 13.73 10.20 11.30
N HIS A 66 13.22 9.22 12.03
CA HIS A 66 12.29 9.44 13.13
C HIS A 66 12.39 8.27 14.12
N TRP A 67 12.39 8.57 15.41
CA TRP A 67 12.59 7.55 16.45
C TRP A 67 11.50 6.46 16.44
N SER A 68 10.29 6.77 15.98
CA SER A 68 9.19 5.79 15.92
C SER A 68 9.49 4.63 14.98
N PHE A 69 10.30 4.85 13.94
CA PHE A 69 10.72 3.80 13.01
C PHE A 69 11.70 2.84 13.69
N GLY A 70 12.68 3.37 14.43
CA GLY A 70 13.57 2.55 15.26
C GLY A 70 12.83 1.74 16.31
N LYS A 71 11.77 2.32 16.92
CA LYS A 71 10.90 1.56 17.82
C LYS A 71 10.18 0.41 17.11
N HIS A 72 9.61 0.65 15.92
CA HIS A 72 8.97 -0.41 15.12
C HIS A 72 9.96 -1.49 14.68
N PHE A 73 11.18 -1.11 14.31
CA PHE A 73 12.26 -2.04 14.00
C PHE A 73 12.51 -2.98 15.18
N LEU A 74 12.78 -2.43 16.36
CA LEU A 74 13.06 -3.22 17.56
C LEU A 74 11.89 -4.11 17.96
N GLU A 75 10.64 -3.64 17.80
CA GLU A 75 9.46 -4.47 18.04
C GLU A 75 9.37 -5.65 17.07
N THR A 76 9.65 -5.42 15.78
CA THR A 76 9.62 -6.45 14.72
C THR A 76 10.75 -7.46 14.89
N GLU A 77 11.97 -6.97 15.10
CA GLU A 77 13.18 -7.78 15.32
C GLU A 77 13.01 -8.68 16.55
N ASN A 78 12.49 -8.15 17.66
CA ASN A 78 12.25 -8.94 18.87
C ASN A 78 11.21 -10.04 18.66
N ARG A 79 10.12 -9.77 17.91
CA ARG A 79 9.12 -10.79 17.59
C ARG A 79 9.70 -11.89 16.70
N TYR A 80 10.50 -11.50 15.72
CA TYR A 80 11.18 -12.44 14.82
C TYR A 80 12.18 -13.32 15.56
N LYS A 81 13.11 -12.73 16.34
CA LYS A 81 14.11 -13.46 17.14
C LYS A 81 13.48 -14.44 18.13
N ARG A 82 12.28 -14.14 18.63
CA ARG A 82 11.51 -15.01 19.56
C ARG A 82 10.69 -16.08 18.85
N GLY A 83 10.72 -16.16 17.52
CA GLY A 83 9.91 -17.08 16.71
C GLY A 83 8.41 -16.84 16.85
N GLN A 84 8.00 -15.67 17.36
CA GLN A 84 6.59 -15.31 17.57
C GLN A 84 5.92 -14.83 16.29
N MET A 85 6.72 -14.48 15.28
CA MET A 85 6.28 -13.99 13.97
C MET A 85 7.31 -14.46 12.94
N GLY A 86 6.85 -15.11 11.86
CA GLY A 86 7.68 -15.24 10.65
C GLY A 86 7.83 -13.87 10.01
N LEU A 87 8.99 -13.58 9.40
CA LEU A 87 9.10 -12.40 8.54
C LEU A 87 8.05 -12.53 7.44
N ALA A 88 7.39 -11.42 7.11
CA ALA A 88 6.51 -11.43 5.95
C ALA A 88 7.39 -11.61 4.72
N TYR A 89 6.94 -12.49 3.82
CA TYR A 89 7.79 -13.05 2.78
C TYR A 89 8.20 -12.05 1.70
N GLU A 90 7.56 -10.87 1.69
CA GLU A 90 7.64 -9.89 0.63
C GLU A 90 7.50 -8.46 1.16
N ILE A 91 8.12 -7.52 0.47
CA ILE A 91 7.73 -6.11 0.51
C ILE A 91 7.64 -5.64 -0.94
N VAL A 92 6.52 -5.00 -1.28
CA VAL A 92 6.30 -4.40 -2.58
C VAL A 92 6.12 -2.89 -2.47
N ILE A 93 6.84 -2.16 -3.32
CA ILE A 93 6.72 -0.71 -3.45
C ILE A 93 5.92 -0.40 -4.70
N ASN A 94 4.83 0.36 -4.52
CA ASN A 94 4.04 0.92 -5.61
C ASN A 94 4.79 2.08 -6.32
N SER A 95 5.84 1.75 -7.05
CA SER A 95 6.58 2.65 -7.93
C SER A 95 6.49 2.20 -9.39
N ASP A 96 6.94 3.05 -10.32
CA ASP A 96 7.14 2.66 -11.73
C ASP A 96 8.62 2.89 -12.12
N PRO A 97 9.48 1.85 -12.12
CA PRO A 97 9.15 0.43 -11.97
C PRO A 97 8.74 0.03 -10.54
N CYS A 98 7.88 -0.99 -10.43
CA CYS A 98 7.45 -1.57 -9.16
C CYS A 98 8.60 -2.35 -8.55
N ILE A 99 8.95 -2.13 -7.28
CA ILE A 99 10.05 -2.85 -6.64
C ILE A 99 9.46 -3.97 -5.79
N ALA A 100 9.90 -5.20 -6.00
CA ALA A 100 9.51 -6.35 -5.19
C ALA A 100 10.74 -6.97 -4.54
N TYR A 101 10.75 -6.97 -3.21
CA TYR A 101 11.82 -7.50 -2.40
C TYR A 101 11.65 -8.98 -2.12
N LEU A 102 12.71 -9.74 -2.41
CA LEU A 102 12.82 -11.18 -2.21
C LEU A 102 13.83 -11.45 -1.07
N MET A 103 13.45 -12.21 -0.05
CA MET A 103 14.41 -12.58 1.00
C MET A 103 15.42 -13.61 0.49
N GLU A 104 16.70 -13.45 0.81
CA GLU A 104 17.73 -14.43 0.42
C GLU A 104 17.53 -15.80 1.07
N GLU A 105 16.95 -15.85 2.27
CA GLU A 105 16.73 -17.09 3.02
C GLU A 105 15.50 -17.88 2.55
N ASN A 106 14.72 -17.34 1.61
CA ASN A 106 13.58 -18.03 1.03
C ASN A 106 14.03 -19.20 0.16
N THR A 107 13.28 -20.31 0.22
CA THR A 107 13.39 -21.38 -0.77
C THR A 107 12.95 -20.89 -2.15
N LEU A 108 13.34 -21.60 -3.20
CA LEU A 108 12.91 -21.29 -4.57
C LEU A 108 11.38 -21.29 -4.73
N THR A 109 10.67 -22.18 -4.02
CA THR A 109 9.19 -22.17 -3.97
C THR A 109 8.67 -20.86 -3.40
N MET A 110 9.27 -20.41 -2.29
CA MET A 110 8.90 -19.14 -1.65
C MET A 110 9.26 -17.94 -2.53
N GLN A 111 10.39 -17.96 -3.25
CA GLN A 111 10.72 -16.92 -4.23
C GLN A 111 9.64 -16.84 -5.33
N ALA A 112 9.26 -17.97 -5.92
CA ALA A 112 8.22 -18.01 -6.95
C ALA A 112 6.85 -17.57 -6.40
N LEU A 113 6.52 -17.93 -5.16
CA LEU A 113 5.32 -17.47 -4.47
C LEU A 113 5.31 -15.95 -4.30
N VAL A 114 6.41 -15.37 -3.82
CA VAL A 114 6.55 -13.94 -3.62
C VAL A 114 6.48 -13.20 -4.96
N ILE A 115 7.13 -13.69 -6.01
CA ILE A 115 7.03 -13.10 -7.36
C ILE A 115 5.57 -13.09 -7.81
N ALA A 116 4.86 -14.22 -7.73
CA ALA A 116 3.46 -14.28 -8.13
C ALA A 116 2.55 -13.37 -7.27
N HIS A 117 2.84 -13.23 -5.98
CA HIS A 117 2.05 -12.43 -5.04
C HIS A 117 2.33 -10.93 -5.14
N ALA A 118 3.59 -10.52 -4.98
CA ALA A 118 4.02 -9.13 -4.94
C ALA A 118 4.17 -8.54 -6.35
N ALA A 119 4.98 -9.16 -7.20
CA ALA A 119 5.35 -8.61 -8.50
C ALA A 119 4.21 -8.63 -9.53
N TYR A 120 3.23 -9.53 -9.37
CA TYR A 120 2.04 -9.60 -10.23
C TYR A 120 0.73 -9.30 -9.51
N GLY A 121 0.49 -9.91 -8.34
CA GLY A 121 -0.74 -9.70 -7.57
C GLY A 121 -0.91 -8.26 -7.10
N HIS A 122 -0.11 -7.82 -6.12
CA HIS A 122 -0.16 -6.44 -5.62
C HIS A 122 0.09 -5.40 -6.70
N ASN A 123 1.10 -5.63 -7.56
CA ASN A 123 1.43 -4.72 -8.66
C ASN A 123 0.21 -4.42 -9.55
N SER A 124 -0.53 -5.45 -9.98
CA SER A 124 -1.74 -5.24 -10.79
C SER A 124 -2.85 -4.52 -10.02
N PHE A 125 -2.98 -4.76 -8.72
CA PHE A 125 -3.94 -4.06 -7.87
C PHE A 125 -3.60 -2.57 -7.75
N PHE A 126 -2.34 -2.24 -7.46
CA PHE A 126 -1.85 -0.88 -7.34
C PHE A 126 -2.02 -0.10 -8.65
N LYS A 127 -1.72 -0.73 -9.79
CA LYS A 127 -1.91 -0.12 -11.10
C LYS A 127 -3.38 0.05 -11.48
N GLY A 128 -4.25 -0.85 -11.03
CA GLY A 128 -5.64 -0.92 -11.47
C GLY A 128 -6.63 -0.09 -10.65
N ASN A 129 -6.51 -0.12 -9.33
CA ASN A 129 -7.52 0.38 -8.39
C ASN A 129 -7.64 1.92 -8.40
N HIS A 130 -8.87 2.44 -8.31
CA HIS A 130 -9.13 3.88 -8.39
C HIS A 130 -8.47 4.70 -7.27
N LEU A 131 -8.37 4.19 -6.04
CA LEU A 131 -7.74 4.94 -4.96
C LEU A 131 -6.24 5.13 -5.20
N PHE A 132 -5.56 4.09 -5.68
CA PHE A 132 -4.16 4.20 -6.04
C PHE A 132 -3.96 5.17 -7.20
N LYS A 133 -4.77 5.09 -8.26
CA LYS A 133 -4.72 6.06 -9.38
C LYS A 133 -4.98 7.50 -8.95
N GLN A 134 -5.81 7.71 -7.93
CA GLN A 134 -6.18 9.05 -7.47
C GLN A 134 -5.15 9.66 -6.52
N TRP A 135 -4.55 8.84 -5.65
CA TRP A 135 -3.79 9.33 -4.50
C TRP A 135 -2.30 8.98 -4.53
N THR A 136 -1.88 8.08 -5.42
CA THR A 136 -0.48 7.72 -5.59
C THR A 136 0.07 8.23 -6.92
N SER A 137 1.35 8.58 -6.90
CA SER A 137 2.14 8.88 -8.10
C SER A 137 3.34 7.94 -8.09
N ALA A 138 3.15 6.74 -8.65
CA ALA A 138 4.15 5.67 -8.64
C ALA A 138 5.46 6.09 -9.35
N ASP A 139 5.36 6.98 -10.33
CA ASP A 139 6.47 7.55 -11.10
C ASP A 139 7.33 8.53 -10.30
N ALA A 140 6.78 9.19 -9.28
CA ALA A 140 7.43 10.31 -8.59
C ALA A 140 7.71 10.07 -7.09
N ILE A 141 7.20 8.97 -6.51
CA ILE A 141 7.26 8.76 -5.06
C ILE A 141 8.71 8.62 -4.55
N ILE A 142 9.58 7.90 -5.25
CA ILE A 142 10.96 7.67 -4.81
C ILE A 142 11.73 8.99 -4.76
N ASP A 143 11.66 9.79 -5.81
CA ASP A 143 12.29 11.11 -5.86
C ASP A 143 11.73 12.05 -4.80
N TYR A 144 10.42 11.99 -4.55
CA TYR A 144 9.78 12.77 -3.49
C TYR A 144 10.30 12.41 -2.09
N LEU A 145 10.54 11.12 -1.83
CA LEU A 145 11.09 10.65 -0.55
C LEU A 145 12.55 11.06 -0.37
N VAL A 146 13.34 11.03 -1.44
CA VAL A 146 14.72 11.56 -1.43
C VAL A 146 14.72 13.06 -1.13
N PHE A 147 13.83 13.82 -1.78
CA PHE A 147 13.62 15.24 -1.47
C PHE A 147 13.26 15.45 0.00
N ALA A 148 12.25 14.73 0.50
CA ALA A 148 11.77 14.85 1.88
C ALA A 148 12.87 14.59 2.91
N ARG A 149 13.63 13.50 2.74
CA ARG A 149 14.78 13.16 3.60
C ARG A 149 15.81 14.28 3.62
N ASN A 150 16.22 14.74 2.44
CA ASN A 150 17.25 15.77 2.31
C ASN A 150 16.77 17.12 2.89
N TYR A 151 15.49 17.46 2.71
CA TYR A 151 14.90 18.67 3.26
C TYR A 151 14.88 18.67 4.80
N ILE A 152 14.44 17.55 5.40
CA ILE A 152 14.41 17.41 6.86
C ILE A 152 15.83 17.48 7.43
N ALA A 153 16.80 16.78 6.84
CA ALA A 153 18.20 16.85 7.26
C ALA A 153 18.77 18.29 7.20
N GLN A 154 18.46 19.04 6.13
CA GLN A 154 18.86 20.46 6.04
C GLN A 154 18.18 21.34 7.10
N CYS A 155 16.92 21.03 7.46
CA CYS A 155 16.24 21.74 8.53
C CYS A 155 16.88 21.44 9.88
N GLU A 156 17.30 20.20 10.14
CA GLU A 156 17.99 19.81 11.37
C GLU A 156 19.32 20.56 11.53
N GLU A 157 20.09 20.70 10.44
CA GLU A 157 21.34 21.47 10.42
C GLU A 157 21.13 22.97 10.70
N ARG A 158 20.05 23.56 10.16
CA ARG A 158 19.81 25.01 10.24
C ARG A 158 19.05 25.45 11.48
N HIS A 159 18.05 24.68 11.89
CA HIS A 159 17.09 25.05 12.95
C HIS A 159 17.28 24.22 14.23
N GLY A 160 18.15 23.22 14.19
CA GLY A 160 18.48 22.35 15.32
C GLY A 160 17.56 21.12 15.39
N PHE A 161 18.16 20.00 15.76
CA PHE A 161 17.51 18.70 15.83
C PHE A 161 16.22 18.71 16.67
N ALA A 162 16.28 19.22 17.91
CA ALA A 162 15.14 19.18 18.83
C ALA A 162 13.90 19.94 18.33
N ALA A 163 14.08 21.05 17.60
CA ALA A 163 12.98 21.83 17.06
C ALA A 163 12.30 21.12 15.88
N VAL A 164 13.09 20.47 15.03
CA VAL A 164 12.59 19.68 13.89
C VAL A 164 11.88 18.42 14.39
N GLU A 165 12.50 17.68 15.33
CA GLU A 165 11.93 16.48 15.93
C GLU A 165 10.55 16.77 16.56
N GLN A 166 10.44 17.82 17.38
CA GLN A 166 9.17 18.19 18.02
C GLN A 166 8.05 18.46 17.00
N LEU A 167 8.38 19.10 15.88
CA LEU A 167 7.40 19.36 14.82
C LEU A 167 7.01 18.08 14.08
N VAL A 168 8.00 17.24 13.73
CA VAL A 168 7.78 15.97 13.05
C VAL A 168 6.93 15.04 13.94
N ASP A 169 7.23 14.95 15.24
CA ASP A 169 6.44 14.23 16.24
C ASP A 169 4.97 14.68 16.25
N ALA A 170 4.75 15.99 16.31
CA ALA A 170 3.41 16.57 16.29
C ALA A 170 2.66 16.23 15.00
N CYS A 171 3.35 16.26 13.85
CA CYS A 171 2.77 15.86 12.57
C CYS A 171 2.41 14.37 12.54
N HIS A 172 3.29 13.49 13.04
CA HIS A 172 3.03 12.05 13.12
C HIS A 172 1.85 11.72 14.02
N ALA A 173 1.69 12.42 15.15
CA ALA A 173 0.59 12.23 16.09
C ALA A 173 -0.80 12.44 15.46
N VAL A 174 -0.90 13.35 14.47
CA VAL A 174 -2.16 13.64 13.77
C VAL A 174 -2.20 13.12 12.32
N SER A 175 -1.19 12.35 11.89
CA SER A 175 -1.03 11.88 10.50
C SER A 175 -2.24 11.09 9.98
N ASN A 176 -2.92 10.32 10.83
CA ASN A 176 -4.13 9.57 10.47
C ASN A 176 -5.34 10.47 10.13
N LEU A 177 -5.32 11.73 10.58
CA LEU A 177 -6.30 12.76 10.27
C LEU A 177 -5.75 13.78 9.25
N GLY A 178 -4.57 13.50 8.69
CA GLY A 178 -3.88 14.34 7.73
C GLY A 178 -4.13 13.95 6.27
N VAL A 179 -5.20 13.22 5.99
CA VAL A 179 -5.50 12.70 4.65
C VAL A 179 -6.83 13.23 4.14
N ASP A 180 -6.85 13.57 2.85
CA ASP A 180 -8.05 13.94 2.12
C ASP A 180 -8.77 12.66 1.70
N ARG A 181 -10.05 12.53 2.06
CA ARG A 181 -10.90 11.39 1.70
C ARG A 181 -11.71 11.65 0.43
N TYR A 182 -12.05 12.92 0.19
CA TYR A 182 -12.97 13.31 -0.87
C TYR A 182 -12.42 14.34 -1.88
N LYS A 183 -11.31 15.03 -1.59
CA LYS A 183 -10.78 16.12 -2.43
C LYS A 183 -9.70 15.65 -3.41
N ARG A 184 -9.98 15.68 -4.71
CA ARG A 184 -8.98 15.38 -5.75
C ARG A 184 -7.79 16.34 -5.69
N SER A 185 -6.58 15.82 -5.45
CA SER A 185 -5.36 16.57 -5.73
C SER A 185 -4.95 16.38 -7.19
N PRO A 186 -4.64 17.44 -7.95
CA PRO A 186 -4.08 17.30 -9.29
C PRO A 186 -2.65 16.75 -9.22
N HIS A 187 -2.28 15.90 -10.19
CA HIS A 187 -0.90 15.43 -10.36
C HIS A 187 0.02 16.62 -10.66
N LEU A 188 1.10 16.74 -9.88
CA LEU A 188 2.11 17.78 -10.06
C LEU A 188 3.49 17.10 -10.13
N SER A 189 4.23 17.40 -11.19
CA SER A 189 5.63 16.97 -11.34
C SER A 189 6.53 17.67 -10.31
N LEU A 190 7.59 16.98 -9.88
CA LEU A 190 8.58 17.44 -8.89
C LEU A 190 9.30 18.74 -9.28
N ASP A 191 9.58 18.93 -10.57
CA ASP A 191 10.17 20.19 -11.07
C ASP A 191 9.23 21.37 -10.80
N LYS A 192 7.93 21.17 -11.05
CA LYS A 192 6.90 22.16 -10.72
C LYS A 192 6.72 22.31 -9.22
N GLU A 193 6.95 21.27 -8.43
CA GLU A 193 6.88 21.38 -6.97
C GLU A 193 8.00 22.24 -6.39
N THR A 194 9.22 22.06 -6.90
CA THR A 194 10.44 22.77 -6.48
C THR A 194 10.40 24.24 -6.91
N LEU A 195 9.96 24.50 -8.16
CA LEU A 195 9.67 25.86 -8.62
C LEU A 195 8.60 26.53 -7.76
N ARG A 196 7.48 25.84 -7.53
CA ARG A 196 6.44 26.37 -6.64
C ARG A 196 6.89 26.52 -5.20
N GLN A 197 7.88 25.75 -4.73
CA GLN A 197 8.42 25.94 -3.39
C GLN A 197 9.09 27.31 -3.29
N LYS A 198 9.97 27.64 -4.24
CA LYS A 198 10.61 28.96 -4.30
C LYS A 198 9.58 30.08 -4.44
N GLU A 199 8.62 29.92 -5.36
CA GLU A 199 7.53 30.89 -5.53
C GLU A 199 6.66 31.05 -4.26
N ARG A 200 6.43 29.96 -3.51
CA ARG A 200 5.69 30.00 -2.24
C ARG A 200 6.50 30.66 -1.13
N GLU A 201 7.78 30.35 -1.01
CA GLU A 201 8.68 31.01 -0.05
C GLU A 201 8.70 32.52 -0.28
N GLU A 202 8.84 32.94 -1.55
CA GLU A 202 8.78 34.35 -1.96
C GLU A 202 7.41 34.99 -1.67
N TYR A 203 6.31 34.30 -2.00
CA TYR A 203 4.95 34.80 -1.74
C TYR A 203 4.65 34.93 -0.24
N LEU A 204 5.07 33.96 0.57
CA LEU A 204 4.87 33.97 2.02
C LEU A 204 5.70 35.07 2.70
N GLN A 205 6.94 35.29 2.26
CA GLN A 205 7.73 36.45 2.72
C GLN A 205 7.05 37.78 2.38
N THR A 206 6.34 37.84 1.25
CA THR A 206 5.58 39.04 0.84
C THR A 206 4.34 39.26 1.72
N GLN A 207 3.55 38.22 1.99
CA GLN A 207 2.36 38.34 2.86
C GLN A 207 2.69 38.66 4.32
N VAL A 208 3.76 38.05 4.87
CA VAL A 208 4.21 38.37 6.23
C VAL A 208 4.57 39.85 6.30
N ASN A 209 5.32 40.39 5.33
CA ASN A 209 5.65 41.81 5.29
C ASN A 209 4.40 42.72 5.25
N ASP A 210 3.35 42.37 4.51
CA ASP A 210 2.11 43.17 4.43
C ASP A 210 1.25 43.10 5.71
N LEU A 211 1.17 41.94 6.36
CA LEU A 211 0.50 41.77 7.66
C LEU A 211 1.17 42.57 8.78
N TRP A 212 2.51 42.66 8.76
CA TRP A 212 3.26 43.47 9.74
C TRP A 212 3.25 44.98 9.40
N ARG A 213 3.05 45.36 8.13
CA ARG A 213 2.92 46.77 7.72
C ARG A 213 1.58 47.40 8.08
N THR A 214 0.55 46.58 8.29
CA THR A 214 -0.84 47.02 8.47
C THR A 214 -1.42 46.60 9.82
N LEU A 215 -0.64 46.68 10.90
CA LEU A 215 -1.17 46.64 12.26
C LEU A 215 -1.61 48.07 12.66
N PRO A 216 -2.89 48.45 12.54
CA PRO A 216 -3.37 49.64 13.22
C PRO A 216 -3.29 49.40 14.74
N ARG A 217 -2.74 50.36 15.48
CA ARG A 217 -2.95 50.45 16.94
C ARG A 217 -4.45 50.62 17.17
N GLN A 218 -5.14 49.56 17.58
CA GLN A 218 -6.55 49.64 17.95
C GLN A 218 -6.68 50.23 19.36
N ASP A 219 -6.95 51.53 19.42
CA ASP A 219 -7.85 52.11 20.41
C ASP A 219 -9.21 52.27 19.72
N THR A 220 -10.11 51.29 19.83
CA THR A 220 -11.58 51.49 19.79
C THR A 220 -12.36 50.20 20.02
N ALA A 221 -13.33 50.31 20.94
CA ALA A 221 -14.41 49.42 21.34
C ALA A 221 -14.67 48.14 20.52
N VAL A 222 -14.62 47.01 21.23
CA VAL A 222 -15.07 45.69 20.77
C VAL A 222 -16.60 45.73 20.63
N ALA A 223 -17.08 45.96 19.41
CA ALA A 223 -18.42 45.49 19.04
C ALA A 223 -18.39 43.96 19.03
N GLU A 224 -19.41 43.31 19.58
CA GLU A 224 -19.61 41.86 19.46
C GLU A 224 -19.64 41.50 17.97
N GLN A 225 -18.50 41.08 17.45
CA GLN A 225 -18.43 40.45 16.14
C GLN A 225 -19.03 39.07 16.33
N ASP A 226 -20.12 38.77 15.62
CA ASP A 226 -20.57 37.39 15.41
C ASP A 226 -19.32 36.56 15.11
N GLU A 227 -19.03 35.56 15.95
CA GLU A 227 -17.86 34.69 15.76
C GLU A 227 -17.97 34.05 14.36
N LEU A 228 -17.28 34.65 13.39
CA LEU A 228 -17.25 34.15 12.03
C LEU A 228 -16.67 32.75 12.09
N ARG A 229 -17.49 31.75 11.75
CA ARG A 229 -17.09 30.35 11.75
C ARG A 229 -15.83 30.19 10.89
N PHE A 230 -14.74 29.80 11.54
CA PHE A 230 -13.45 29.57 10.92
C PHE A 230 -13.06 28.09 11.08
N PRO A 231 -12.70 27.38 10.00
CA PRO A 231 -12.74 27.80 8.60
C PRO A 231 -14.18 27.93 8.07
N ARG A 232 -14.36 28.71 6.98
CA ARG A 232 -15.67 28.93 6.34
C ARG A 232 -16.30 27.62 5.85
N GLU A 233 -15.46 26.71 5.37
CA GLU A 233 -15.83 25.34 5.02
C GLU A 233 -15.07 24.37 5.94
N PRO A 234 -15.73 23.33 6.46
CA PRO A 234 -15.06 22.31 7.26
C PRO A 234 -13.90 21.66 6.49
N GLU A 235 -12.74 21.55 7.13
CA GLU A 235 -11.58 20.84 6.58
C GLU A 235 -11.34 19.57 7.41
N GLU A 236 -11.42 18.41 6.77
CA GLU A 236 -11.18 17.13 7.45
C GLU A 236 -9.68 16.84 7.65
N ASN A 237 -8.85 17.35 6.74
CA ASN A 237 -7.42 17.14 6.75
C ASN A 237 -6.75 18.14 7.71
N LEU A 238 -6.46 17.69 8.92
CA LEU A 238 -5.88 18.53 9.96
C LEU A 238 -4.50 19.07 9.60
N LEU A 239 -3.66 18.25 8.94
CA LEU A 239 -2.35 18.72 8.48
C LEU A 239 -2.49 19.80 7.40
N TYR A 240 -3.44 19.65 6.47
CA TYR A 240 -3.71 20.67 5.46
C TYR A 240 -4.25 21.95 6.09
N PHE A 241 -5.20 21.81 7.03
CA PHE A 241 -5.76 22.93 7.76
C PHE A 241 -4.66 23.73 8.46
N ILE A 242 -3.76 23.07 9.19
CA ILE A 242 -2.64 23.71 9.88
C ILE A 242 -1.67 24.35 8.87
N GLU A 243 -1.29 23.62 7.81
CA GLU A 243 -0.40 24.11 6.74
C GLU A 243 -0.89 25.45 6.15
N LYS A 244 -2.21 25.59 5.93
CA LYS A 244 -2.80 26.77 5.27
C LYS A 244 -3.19 27.89 6.22
N ASN A 245 -3.58 27.57 7.44
CA ASN A 245 -4.25 28.53 8.33
C ASN A 245 -3.40 28.97 9.52
N ALA A 246 -2.29 28.30 9.84
CA ALA A 246 -1.47 28.68 10.99
C ALA A 246 -0.55 29.87 10.64
N PRO A 247 -0.81 31.08 11.21
CA PRO A 247 -0.11 32.30 10.81
C PRO A 247 1.34 32.34 11.35
N LEU A 248 1.61 31.66 12.46
CA LEU A 248 2.89 31.67 13.15
C LEU A 248 3.90 30.65 12.59
N LEU A 249 3.49 29.79 11.66
CA LEU A 249 4.40 28.81 11.09
C LEU A 249 5.40 29.47 10.13
N GLU A 250 6.67 29.25 10.40
CA GLU A 250 7.76 29.59 9.49
C GLU A 250 7.70 28.75 8.20
N PRO A 251 8.29 29.23 7.09
CA PRO A 251 8.25 28.51 5.81
C PRO A 251 8.73 27.05 5.91
N TRP A 252 9.79 26.79 6.68
CA TRP A 252 10.33 25.45 6.83
C TRP A 252 9.39 24.50 7.59
N GLN A 253 8.69 25.03 8.60
CA GLN A 253 7.73 24.25 9.38
C GLN A 253 6.53 23.83 8.51
N ARG A 254 6.07 24.73 7.65
CA ARG A 254 4.98 24.44 6.71
C ARG A 254 5.35 23.35 5.71
N GLU A 255 6.59 23.36 5.21
CA GLU A 255 7.02 22.33 4.26
C GLU A 255 7.18 20.96 4.96
N ILE A 256 7.64 20.90 6.21
CA ILE A 256 7.65 19.65 7.00
C ILE A 256 6.23 19.09 7.16
N ILE A 257 5.26 19.91 7.56
CA ILE A 257 3.84 19.50 7.67
C ILE A 257 3.35 18.94 6.32
N ARG A 258 3.68 19.64 5.22
CA ARG A 258 3.31 19.22 3.87
C ARG A 258 3.97 17.90 3.47
N ILE A 259 5.22 17.66 3.85
CA ILE A 259 5.94 16.41 3.63
C ILE A 259 5.21 15.25 4.33
N VAL A 260 4.96 15.38 5.63
CA VAL A 260 4.26 14.34 6.41
C VAL A 260 2.86 14.10 5.84
N ARG A 261 2.15 15.16 5.46
CA ARG A 261 0.81 15.08 4.84
C ARG A 261 0.82 14.33 3.52
N LYS A 262 1.74 14.65 2.61
CA LYS A 262 1.83 14.00 1.29
C LYS A 262 2.20 12.54 1.40
N ILE A 263 3.13 12.19 2.30
CA ILE A 263 3.50 10.80 2.54
C ILE A 263 2.31 10.05 3.17
N GLY A 264 1.61 10.65 4.14
CA GLY A 264 0.39 10.08 4.71
C GLY A 264 -0.70 9.83 3.66
N GLN A 265 -0.89 10.78 2.72
CA GLN A 265 -1.83 10.64 1.61
C GLN A 265 -1.46 9.49 0.67
N TYR A 266 -0.16 9.32 0.38
CA TYR A 266 0.31 8.25 -0.50
C TYR A 266 -0.03 6.85 0.05
N PHE A 267 0.08 6.64 1.36
CA PHE A 267 -0.24 5.36 2.01
C PHE A 267 -1.73 5.18 2.36
N TYR A 268 -2.55 6.22 2.13
CA TYR A 268 -3.98 6.16 2.43
C TYR A 268 -4.71 5.02 1.69
N PRO A 269 -4.51 4.79 0.37
CA PRO A 269 -5.15 3.71 -0.35
C PRO A 269 -4.88 2.33 0.26
N GLN A 270 -3.63 2.03 0.61
CA GLN A 270 -3.23 0.72 1.16
C GLN A 270 -4.00 0.38 2.46
N ARG A 271 -4.31 1.39 3.28
CA ARG A 271 -5.13 1.21 4.49
C ARG A 271 -6.62 1.04 4.23
N GLN A 272 -7.12 1.54 3.09
CA GLN A 272 -8.53 1.47 2.71
C GLN A 272 -8.86 0.22 1.87
N THR A 273 -7.85 -0.46 1.35
CA THR A 273 -7.99 -1.60 0.44
C THR A 273 -7.21 -2.82 0.94
N GLN A 274 -6.95 -2.95 2.23
CA GLN A 274 -6.13 -4.03 2.77
C GLN A 274 -6.77 -5.41 2.45
N VAL A 275 -8.06 -5.60 2.75
CA VAL A 275 -8.75 -6.87 2.48
C VAL A 275 -8.77 -7.17 0.97
N MET A 276 -9.10 -6.17 0.15
CA MET A 276 -9.13 -6.33 -1.30
C MET A 276 -7.77 -6.65 -1.89
N ASN A 277 -6.73 -5.91 -1.48
CA ASN A 277 -5.38 -6.01 -2.01
C ASN A 277 -4.73 -7.35 -1.63
N GLU A 278 -4.75 -7.70 -0.33
CA GLU A 278 -4.22 -8.99 0.15
C GLU A 278 -4.99 -10.15 -0.48
N GLY A 279 -6.33 -10.04 -0.55
CA GLY A 279 -7.18 -11.03 -1.20
C GLY A 279 -6.88 -11.19 -2.69
N TRP A 280 -6.65 -10.09 -3.41
CA TRP A 280 -6.37 -10.08 -4.85
C TRP A 280 -5.02 -10.74 -5.13
N ALA A 281 -3.99 -10.38 -4.37
CA ALA A 281 -2.67 -11.02 -4.45
C ALA A 281 -2.74 -12.51 -4.08
N CYS A 282 -3.52 -12.87 -3.05
CA CYS A 282 -3.80 -14.26 -2.68
C CYS A 282 -4.61 -15.02 -3.74
N PHE A 283 -5.49 -14.37 -4.47
CA PHE A 283 -6.23 -15.02 -5.55
C PHE A 283 -5.30 -15.31 -6.73
N TRP A 284 -4.52 -14.33 -7.13
CA TRP A 284 -3.66 -14.45 -8.30
C TRP A 284 -2.47 -15.35 -8.06
N HIS A 285 -1.76 -15.26 -6.93
CA HIS A 285 -0.63 -16.17 -6.70
C HIS A 285 -1.06 -17.64 -6.73
N TYR A 286 -2.28 -17.93 -6.28
CA TYR A 286 -2.85 -19.26 -6.20
C TYR A 286 -3.25 -19.71 -7.60
N THR A 287 -3.93 -18.84 -8.34
CA THR A 287 -4.37 -19.14 -9.72
C THR A 287 -3.19 -19.31 -10.67
N LEU A 288 -2.19 -18.42 -10.60
CA LEU A 288 -1.01 -18.44 -11.47
C LEU A 288 -0.16 -19.69 -11.23
N LEU A 289 0.13 -20.02 -9.96
CA LEU A 289 0.93 -21.20 -9.63
C LEU A 289 0.19 -22.51 -9.95
N ASN A 290 -1.11 -22.61 -9.64
CA ASN A 290 -1.88 -23.80 -10.05
C ASN A 290 -1.94 -23.96 -11.58
N THR A 291 -2.05 -22.86 -12.33
CA THR A 291 -2.01 -22.92 -13.81
C THR A 291 -0.66 -23.46 -14.31
N LEU A 292 0.45 -23.00 -13.74
CA LEU A 292 1.78 -23.51 -14.08
C LEU A 292 1.93 -25.00 -13.70
N TYR A 293 1.34 -25.42 -12.59
CA TYR A 293 1.31 -26.83 -12.20
C TYR A 293 0.51 -27.68 -13.19
N ASP A 294 -0.67 -27.22 -13.62
CA ASP A 294 -1.51 -27.90 -14.61
C ASP A 294 -0.82 -28.04 -15.98
N GLU A 295 0.06 -27.10 -16.33
CA GLU A 295 0.93 -27.15 -17.51
C GLU A 295 2.17 -28.07 -17.34
N GLY A 296 2.37 -28.62 -16.14
CA GLY A 296 3.51 -29.47 -15.78
C GLY A 296 4.82 -28.71 -15.61
N LYS A 297 4.78 -27.39 -15.35
CA LYS A 297 5.96 -26.55 -15.12
C LYS A 297 6.43 -26.55 -13.66
N LEU A 298 5.56 -26.94 -12.73
CA LEU A 298 5.87 -27.05 -11.30
C LEU A 298 5.89 -28.53 -10.87
N SER A 299 6.71 -28.84 -9.87
CA SER A 299 6.80 -30.19 -9.29
C SER A 299 5.79 -30.41 -8.16
N ASP A 300 5.49 -31.66 -7.83
CA ASP A 300 4.61 -31.98 -6.70
C ASP A 300 5.19 -31.48 -5.36
N GLY A 301 6.53 -31.53 -5.20
CA GLY A 301 7.21 -31.01 -4.02
C GLY A 301 7.04 -29.50 -3.86
N PHE A 302 7.16 -28.75 -4.96
CA PHE A 302 6.86 -27.32 -4.99
C PHE A 302 5.44 -27.05 -4.51
N MET A 303 4.45 -27.80 -5.02
CA MET A 303 3.05 -27.58 -4.67
C MET A 303 2.76 -27.86 -3.20
N MET A 304 3.38 -28.88 -2.62
CA MET A 304 3.19 -29.19 -1.19
C MET A 304 3.69 -28.05 -0.29
N GLU A 305 4.88 -27.52 -0.58
CA GLU A 305 5.45 -26.39 0.14
C GLU A 305 4.61 -25.11 -0.05
N PHE A 306 4.23 -24.81 -1.30
CA PHE A 306 3.35 -23.69 -1.62
C PHE A 306 2.02 -23.77 -0.85
N LEU A 307 1.34 -24.92 -0.88
CA LEU A 307 0.05 -25.10 -0.22
C LEU A 307 0.16 -24.96 1.30
N GLN A 308 1.26 -25.44 1.89
CA GLN A 308 1.52 -25.26 3.32
C GLN A 308 1.66 -23.77 3.67
N SER A 309 2.47 -23.02 2.92
CA SER A 309 2.66 -21.59 3.15
C SER A 309 1.37 -20.80 2.91
N HIS A 310 0.66 -21.04 1.81
CA HIS A 310 -0.61 -20.38 1.49
C HIS A 310 -1.66 -20.64 2.58
N THR A 311 -1.86 -21.90 2.98
CA THR A 311 -2.87 -22.26 3.99
C THR A 311 -2.60 -21.61 5.34
N ASN A 312 -1.34 -21.48 5.74
CA ASN A 312 -0.97 -20.81 6.98
C ASN A 312 -1.32 -19.31 6.95
N VAL A 313 -1.14 -18.64 5.80
CA VAL A 313 -1.44 -17.21 5.63
C VAL A 313 -2.95 -16.96 5.62
N VAL A 314 -3.72 -17.79 4.92
CA VAL A 314 -5.18 -17.63 4.81
C VAL A 314 -5.96 -18.30 5.94
N TYR A 315 -5.27 -18.77 6.99
CA TYR A 315 -5.94 -19.38 8.14
C TYR A 315 -6.70 -18.33 8.94
N GLN A 316 -7.99 -18.57 9.17
CA GLN A 316 -8.83 -17.80 10.07
C GLN A 316 -9.20 -18.65 11.29
N PRO A 317 -8.71 -18.32 12.50
CA PRO A 317 -9.19 -18.95 13.72
C PRO A 317 -10.70 -18.70 13.90
N PRO A 318 -11.47 -19.68 14.41
CA PRO A 318 -12.88 -19.46 14.74
C PRO A 318 -13.02 -18.43 15.87
N TYR A 319 -14.14 -17.73 15.93
CA TYR A 319 -14.39 -16.67 16.93
C TYR A 319 -14.30 -17.16 18.39
N THR A 320 -14.47 -18.47 18.62
CA THR A 320 -14.35 -19.12 19.94
C THR A 320 -12.90 -19.44 20.33
N SER A 321 -11.95 -19.30 19.41
CA SER A 321 -10.53 -19.58 19.66
C SER A 321 -9.93 -18.52 20.58
N LYS A 322 -9.07 -18.95 21.51
CA LYS A 322 -8.25 -18.04 22.34
C LYS A 322 -7.27 -17.20 21.51
N TRP A 323 -6.98 -17.63 20.28
CA TRP A 323 -6.06 -16.98 19.35
C TRP A 323 -6.78 -16.08 18.33
N TYR A 324 -8.11 -15.92 18.46
CA TYR A 324 -8.86 -15.00 17.62
C TYR A 324 -8.48 -13.54 17.96
N SER A 325 -7.98 -12.81 16.98
CA SER A 325 -7.57 -11.40 17.10
C SER A 325 -8.32 -10.46 16.14
N GLY A 326 -9.42 -10.95 15.55
CA GLY A 326 -10.17 -10.26 14.51
C GLY A 326 -10.24 -11.08 13.22
N ILE A 327 -10.71 -10.43 12.16
CA ILE A 327 -10.78 -11.02 10.82
C ILE A 327 -9.43 -10.85 10.13
N ASN A 328 -8.87 -11.96 9.66
CA ASN A 328 -7.67 -12.02 8.84
C ASN A 328 -7.99 -11.46 7.44
N PRO A 329 -7.37 -10.33 7.02
CA PRO A 329 -7.61 -9.72 5.70
C PRO A 329 -7.32 -10.67 4.54
N TYR A 330 -6.27 -11.50 4.65
CA TYR A 330 -5.91 -12.50 3.64
C TYR A 330 -7.01 -13.54 3.47
N ALA A 331 -7.53 -14.06 4.58
CA ALA A 331 -8.56 -15.08 4.59
C ALA A 331 -9.87 -14.56 3.97
N LEU A 332 -10.37 -13.42 4.48
CA LEU A 332 -11.61 -12.83 3.99
C LEU A 332 -11.49 -12.37 2.52
N GLY A 333 -10.40 -11.68 2.18
CA GLY A 333 -10.17 -11.20 0.83
C GLY A 333 -10.08 -12.33 -0.19
N PHE A 334 -9.30 -13.37 0.11
CA PHE A 334 -9.18 -14.54 -0.78
C PHE A 334 -10.52 -15.27 -0.94
N ALA A 335 -11.27 -15.43 0.15
CA ALA A 335 -12.58 -16.06 0.11
C ALA A 335 -13.59 -15.25 -0.72
N LEU A 336 -13.61 -13.92 -0.58
CA LEU A 336 -14.45 -13.04 -1.39
C LEU A 336 -14.16 -13.19 -2.89
N TRP A 337 -12.90 -13.09 -3.31
CA TRP A 337 -12.56 -13.24 -4.73
C TRP A 337 -12.91 -14.64 -5.26
N ARG A 338 -12.65 -15.70 -4.48
CA ARG A 338 -13.04 -17.06 -4.86
C ARG A 338 -14.54 -17.23 -4.97
N ASP A 339 -15.30 -16.62 -4.06
CA ASP A 339 -16.76 -16.71 -4.06
C ASP A 339 -17.37 -15.94 -5.23
N ILE A 340 -16.87 -14.74 -5.54
CA ILE A 340 -17.28 -13.99 -6.75
C ILE A 340 -17.08 -14.84 -8.00
N ARG A 341 -15.90 -15.47 -8.15
CA ARG A 341 -15.63 -16.35 -9.29
C ARG A 341 -16.59 -17.54 -9.33
N ARG A 342 -16.85 -18.16 -8.19
CA ARG A 342 -17.81 -19.28 -8.06
C ARG A 342 -19.22 -18.85 -8.46
N ILE A 343 -19.70 -17.69 -8.01
CA ILE A 343 -21.01 -17.13 -8.36
C ILE A 343 -21.11 -16.90 -9.88
N CYS A 344 -20.03 -16.42 -10.50
CA CYS A 344 -19.99 -16.21 -11.94
C CYS A 344 -19.98 -17.54 -12.72
N GLU A 345 -19.16 -18.53 -12.32
CA GLU A 345 -18.96 -19.78 -13.07
C GLU A 345 -20.03 -20.86 -12.76
N ALA A 346 -20.49 -20.96 -11.52
CA ALA A 346 -21.39 -22.01 -11.03
C ALA A 346 -22.34 -21.50 -9.91
N PRO A 347 -23.29 -20.59 -10.24
CA PRO A 347 -24.22 -20.04 -9.26
C PRO A 347 -25.29 -21.03 -8.83
N ASP A 348 -25.61 -21.05 -7.54
CA ASP A 348 -26.78 -21.72 -6.97
C ASP A 348 -28.03 -20.82 -6.94
N ALA A 349 -29.11 -21.29 -6.30
CA ALA A 349 -30.36 -20.54 -6.24
C ALA A 349 -30.27 -19.29 -5.32
N GLU A 350 -29.50 -19.37 -4.23
CA GLU A 350 -29.29 -18.24 -3.31
C GLU A 350 -28.43 -17.17 -4.00
N ASP A 351 -27.40 -17.58 -4.75
CA ASP A 351 -26.56 -16.66 -5.52
C ASP A 351 -27.37 -15.86 -6.56
N ARG A 352 -28.33 -16.51 -7.24
CA ARG A 352 -29.18 -15.85 -8.23
C ARG A 352 -30.16 -14.85 -7.62
N GLU A 353 -30.54 -15.06 -6.37
CA GLU A 353 -31.42 -14.15 -5.63
C GLU A 353 -30.64 -12.92 -5.14
N TRP A 354 -29.46 -13.14 -4.57
CA TRP A 354 -28.65 -12.06 -3.96
C TRP A 354 -27.77 -11.32 -4.96
N PHE A 355 -27.32 -11.98 -6.03
CA PHE A 355 -26.39 -11.44 -7.02
C PHE A 355 -26.88 -11.64 -8.47
N PRO A 356 -28.10 -11.17 -8.82
CA PRO A 356 -28.68 -11.41 -10.13
C PRO A 356 -27.84 -10.84 -11.29
N ASP A 357 -27.08 -9.78 -11.03
CA ASP A 357 -26.28 -9.09 -12.06
C ASP A 357 -24.99 -9.84 -12.43
N ILE A 358 -24.43 -10.64 -11.52
CA ILE A 358 -23.14 -11.34 -11.73
C ILE A 358 -23.29 -12.87 -11.82
N ALA A 359 -24.39 -13.44 -11.34
CA ALA A 359 -24.63 -14.87 -11.36
C ALA A 359 -24.67 -15.40 -12.80
N GLY A 360 -23.67 -16.20 -13.20
CA GLY A 360 -23.54 -16.71 -14.58
C GLY A 360 -22.89 -15.73 -15.57
N SER A 361 -22.31 -14.62 -15.09
CA SER A 361 -21.57 -13.65 -15.91
C SER A 361 -20.11 -14.05 -16.15
N ASP A 362 -19.37 -13.27 -16.96
CA ASP A 362 -17.91 -13.43 -17.04
C ASP A 362 -17.26 -12.94 -15.74
N TRP A 363 -16.62 -13.87 -15.02
CA TRP A 363 -15.94 -13.55 -13.77
C TRP A 363 -14.82 -12.54 -13.96
N ARG A 364 -14.16 -12.49 -15.13
CA ARG A 364 -13.06 -11.55 -15.39
C ARG A 364 -13.57 -10.11 -15.48
N GLU A 365 -14.71 -9.89 -16.12
CA GLU A 365 -15.34 -8.57 -16.19
C GLU A 365 -15.80 -8.11 -14.79
N THR A 366 -16.39 -9.01 -14.02
CA THR A 366 -16.79 -8.73 -12.63
C THR A 366 -15.58 -8.41 -11.74
N PHE A 367 -14.48 -9.14 -11.91
CA PHE A 367 -13.23 -8.90 -11.18
C PHE A 367 -12.63 -7.54 -11.52
N ASP A 368 -12.53 -7.20 -12.81
CA ASP A 368 -11.98 -5.93 -13.26
C ASP A 368 -12.82 -4.75 -12.75
N PHE A 369 -14.16 -4.87 -12.81
CA PHE A 369 -15.07 -3.88 -12.26
C PHE A 369 -14.89 -3.71 -10.75
N ALA A 370 -14.87 -4.81 -10.00
CA ALA A 370 -14.74 -4.79 -8.54
C ALA A 370 -13.38 -4.19 -8.11
N MET A 371 -12.29 -4.66 -8.71
CA MET A 371 -10.93 -4.21 -8.39
C MET A 371 -10.75 -2.72 -8.70
N ARG A 372 -11.31 -2.22 -9.80
CA ARG A 372 -11.17 -0.81 -10.17
C ARG A 372 -11.98 0.13 -9.31
N ASN A 373 -13.20 -0.25 -8.89
CA ASN A 373 -14.19 0.73 -8.41
C ASN A 373 -14.47 0.69 -6.90
N PHE A 374 -13.97 -0.30 -6.17
CA PHE A 374 -14.28 -0.46 -4.75
C PHE A 374 -13.07 -0.28 -3.84
N LYS A 375 -13.37 0.08 -2.60
CA LYS A 375 -12.51 -0.03 -1.41
C LYS A 375 -13.07 -1.11 -0.48
N ASP A 376 -12.32 -1.51 0.56
CA ASP A 376 -12.68 -2.66 1.42
C ASP A 376 -14.12 -2.61 1.93
N GLU A 377 -14.53 -1.49 2.55
CA GLU A 377 -15.87 -1.32 3.11
C GLU A 377 -16.96 -1.56 2.06
N SER A 378 -16.83 -0.91 0.90
CA SER A 378 -17.80 -1.03 -0.19
C SER A 378 -17.73 -2.39 -0.89
N PHE A 379 -16.56 -3.02 -0.95
CA PHE A 379 -16.35 -4.32 -1.56
C PHE A 379 -17.00 -5.42 -0.71
N VAL A 380 -16.77 -5.40 0.60
CA VAL A 380 -17.41 -6.31 1.55
C VAL A 380 -18.93 -6.10 1.54
N ALA A 381 -19.39 -4.85 1.59
CA ALA A 381 -20.82 -4.56 1.57
C ALA A 381 -21.50 -5.04 0.27
N GLN A 382 -20.79 -4.99 -0.86
CA GLN A 382 -21.35 -5.34 -2.17
C GLN A 382 -21.25 -6.83 -2.49
N TYR A 383 -20.20 -7.54 -2.06
CA TYR A 383 -19.88 -8.89 -2.55
C TYR A 383 -19.82 -9.97 -1.46
N LEU A 384 -19.99 -9.64 -0.19
CA LEU A 384 -20.06 -10.65 0.87
C LEU A 384 -21.39 -11.43 0.78
N SER A 385 -21.32 -12.67 0.31
CA SER A 385 -22.51 -13.51 0.13
C SER A 385 -23.02 -14.10 1.45
N PRO A 386 -24.33 -14.40 1.57
CA PRO A 386 -24.87 -15.09 2.74
C PRO A 386 -24.21 -16.44 2.99
N ARG A 387 -23.78 -17.13 1.93
CA ARG A 387 -23.01 -18.37 2.02
C ARG A 387 -21.66 -18.14 2.69
N LEU A 388 -20.89 -17.17 2.21
CA LEU A 388 -19.58 -16.85 2.77
C LEU A 388 -19.68 -16.31 4.21
N MET A 389 -20.77 -15.65 4.59
CA MET A 389 -21.00 -15.26 6.00
C MET A 389 -21.18 -16.46 6.95
N ARG A 390 -21.63 -17.61 6.43
CA ARG A 390 -21.86 -18.83 7.22
C ARG A 390 -20.62 -19.73 7.30
N GLU A 391 -19.77 -19.67 6.27
CA GLU A 391 -18.46 -20.33 6.22
C GLU A 391 -17.46 -19.61 7.15
#